data_AF-A0A7J5EIE9-F1
#
_entry.id   AF-A0A7J5EIE9-F1
#
_cell.length_a   1.000
_cell.length_b   1.000
_cell.length_c   1.000
_cell.angle_alpha   90.00
_cell.angle_beta   90.00
_cell.angle_gamma   90.00
#
_symmetry.space_group_name_H-M   'P 1'
#
loop_
_entity.id
_entity.type
_entity.pdbx_description
1 polymer ?
#
loop_
_entity_poly.entity_id
_entity_poly.type
_entity_poly.pdbx_seq_one_letter_code
_entity_poly.pdbx_strand_id
1 'polypeptide(L)'
;GREGRKEITADDIEQLKESKALSEMLDELARALPEVKKPLIDERDAFLVSGMESSANGARNVVAVVGAAHVPGMRRQFGQTIDRDVLARLPPPSLLWTIVKWAVPLLLVAGLVWGAFHSENVSAQDVVKALVLPTSIGAGVLTLLAGGRPLSVLTAIAVAPVAAIHPLLGTGMVVGVVEAWRRKPTVVDCERLPDDVTTLRGFWRNPVSHILLVAIASGIGTALGMWLGAAWIVTLL
;
A
#
# COMPACT_ATOMS: atom_id res chain seq x y z
N GLY A 1 13.96 5.99 -47.18
CA GLY A 1 13.00 4.91 -47.43
C GLY A 1 11.77 5.17 -46.59
N ARG A 2 10.62 5.40 -47.23
CA ARG A 2 9.31 5.39 -46.57
C ARG A 2 8.82 3.94 -46.60
N GLU A 3 9.14 3.17 -45.58
CA GLU A 3 8.47 1.88 -45.36
C GLU A 3 7.13 2.14 -44.68
N GLY A 4 6.09 1.50 -45.25
CA GLY A 4 4.70 1.79 -45.02
C GLY A 4 4.27 1.60 -43.57
N ARG A 5 3.66 2.64 -43.02
CA ARG A 5 2.77 2.52 -41.87
C ARG A 5 1.54 1.76 -42.39
N LYS A 6 1.45 0.46 -42.13
CA LYS A 6 0.24 -0.33 -42.44
C LYS A 6 -0.95 0.37 -41.76
N GLU A 7 -1.97 0.73 -42.54
CA GLU A 7 -3.24 1.21 -42.00
C GLU A 7 -3.85 0.07 -41.20
N ILE A 8 -4.10 0.32 -39.92
CA ILE A 8 -4.74 -0.64 -39.03
C ILE A 8 -6.20 -0.76 -39.49
N THR A 9 -6.59 -1.93 -39.97
CA THR A 9 -7.92 -2.20 -40.53
C THR A 9 -8.94 -2.38 -39.41
N ALA A 10 -10.23 -2.17 -39.67
CA ALA A 10 -11.29 -2.38 -38.67
C ALA A 10 -11.29 -3.84 -38.15
N ASP A 11 -10.97 -4.82 -39.01
CA ASP A 11 -10.79 -6.22 -38.63
C ASP A 11 -9.59 -6.46 -37.70
N ASP A 12 -8.50 -5.69 -37.85
CA ASP A 12 -7.34 -5.76 -36.95
C ASP A 12 -7.68 -5.20 -35.56
N ILE A 13 -8.53 -4.17 -35.50
CA ILE A 13 -9.08 -3.62 -34.25
C ILE A 13 -10.07 -4.61 -33.61
N GLU A 14 -10.78 -5.40 -34.42
CA GLU A 14 -11.72 -6.42 -33.96
C GLU A 14 -11.01 -7.70 -33.46
N GLN A 15 -9.85 -8.05 -34.03
CA GLN A 15 -8.93 -9.05 -33.44
C GLN A 15 -8.25 -8.54 -32.17
N LEU A 16 -7.99 -7.23 -32.03
CA LEU A 16 -7.57 -6.66 -30.74
C LEU A 16 -8.70 -6.66 -29.70
N LYS A 17 -9.95 -6.89 -30.10
CA LYS A 17 -11.06 -7.29 -29.22
C LYS A 17 -11.09 -8.81 -28.96
N GLU A 18 -9.94 -9.49 -29.03
CA GLU A 18 -9.64 -10.75 -28.34
C GLU A 18 -9.69 -10.62 -26.80
N SER A 19 -10.69 -9.88 -26.29
CA SER A 19 -11.22 -9.95 -24.94
C SER A 19 -11.33 -11.39 -24.43
N LYS A 20 -11.55 -12.37 -25.33
CA LYS A 20 -11.64 -13.78 -24.99
C LYS A 20 -10.29 -14.40 -24.61
N ALA A 21 -9.21 -14.15 -25.35
CA ALA A 21 -7.89 -14.67 -25.02
C ALA A 21 -7.35 -14.03 -23.74
N LEU A 22 -7.51 -12.71 -23.59
CA LEU A 22 -7.14 -12.01 -22.35
C LEU A 22 -8.00 -12.43 -21.16
N SER A 23 -9.31 -12.62 -21.34
CA SER A 23 -10.19 -13.12 -20.27
C SER A 23 -9.87 -14.57 -19.91
N GLU A 24 -9.53 -15.41 -20.89
CA GLU A 24 -9.12 -16.80 -20.65
C GLU A 24 -7.80 -16.84 -19.86
N MET A 25 -6.81 -16.02 -20.22
CA MET A 25 -5.57 -15.88 -19.43
C MET A 25 -5.83 -15.35 -18.02
N LEU A 26 -6.70 -14.35 -17.85
CA LEU A 26 -7.06 -13.83 -16.53
C LEU A 26 -7.82 -14.85 -15.69
N ASP A 27 -8.70 -15.64 -16.30
CA ASP A 27 -9.44 -16.71 -15.61
C ASP A 27 -8.50 -17.87 -15.24
N GLU A 28 -7.51 -18.16 -16.07
CA GLU A 28 -6.47 -19.15 -15.80
C GLU A 28 -5.53 -18.69 -14.68
N LEU A 29 -5.15 -17.41 -14.65
CA LEU A 29 -4.43 -16.79 -13.53
C LEU A 29 -5.26 -16.83 -12.23
N ALA A 30 -6.56 -16.55 -12.33
CA ALA A 30 -7.47 -16.60 -11.19
C ALA A 30 -7.65 -18.04 -10.65
N ARG A 31 -7.54 -19.06 -11.52
CA ARG A 31 -7.48 -20.48 -11.11
C ARG A 31 -6.13 -20.86 -10.50
N ALA A 32 -5.03 -20.28 -10.99
CA ALA A 32 -3.70 -20.51 -10.44
C ALA A 32 -3.49 -19.85 -9.06
N LEU A 33 -4.22 -18.78 -8.76
CA LEU A 33 -4.13 -18.03 -7.51
C LEU A 33 -5.49 -18.00 -6.75
N PRO A 34 -6.02 -19.17 -6.33
CA PRO A 34 -7.33 -19.25 -5.67
C PRO A 34 -7.36 -18.49 -4.34
N GLU A 35 -6.23 -18.44 -3.63
CA GLU A 35 -6.05 -17.69 -2.37
C GLU A 35 -6.21 -16.17 -2.54
N VAL A 36 -6.09 -15.65 -3.77
CA VAL A 36 -6.29 -14.23 -4.10
C VAL A 36 -7.70 -14.02 -4.66
N LYS A 37 -8.12 -14.88 -5.59
CA LYS A 37 -9.44 -14.80 -6.23
C LYS A 37 -10.57 -14.87 -5.20
N LYS A 38 -10.52 -15.84 -4.29
CA LYS A 38 -11.60 -16.14 -3.35
C LYS A 38 -11.93 -14.92 -2.47
N PRO A 39 -10.99 -14.32 -1.72
CA PRO A 39 -11.31 -13.16 -0.88
C PRO A 39 -11.59 -11.88 -1.67
N LEU A 40 -11.01 -11.68 -2.85
CA LEU A 40 -11.19 -10.42 -3.61
C LEU A 40 -12.43 -10.40 -4.51
N ILE A 41 -12.85 -11.56 -5.04
CA ILE A 41 -13.94 -11.67 -6.02
C ILE A 41 -15.09 -12.47 -5.44
N ASP A 42 -14.88 -13.74 -5.07
CA ASP A 42 -15.99 -14.63 -4.73
C ASP A 42 -16.67 -14.23 -3.41
N GLU A 43 -15.91 -13.84 -2.39
CA GLU A 43 -16.44 -13.33 -1.11
C GLU A 43 -17.13 -11.97 -1.28
N ARG A 44 -16.62 -11.13 -2.19
CA ARG A 44 -17.22 -9.85 -2.54
C ARG A 44 -18.56 -10.03 -3.25
N ASP A 45 -18.64 -10.95 -4.21
CA ASP A 45 -19.89 -11.30 -4.89
C ASP A 45 -20.93 -11.80 -3.88
N ALA A 46 -20.50 -12.61 -2.90
CA ALA A 46 -21.40 -13.17 -1.89
C ALA A 46 -21.94 -12.07 -0.97
N PHE A 47 -21.06 -11.14 -0.58
CA PHE A 47 -21.44 -9.99 0.20
C PHE A 47 -22.45 -9.09 -0.54
N LEU A 48 -22.28 -8.88 -1.85
CA LEU A 48 -23.21 -8.11 -2.68
C LEU A 48 -24.57 -8.80 -2.79
N VAL A 49 -24.60 -10.12 -3.04
CA VAL A 49 -25.84 -10.92 -3.09
C VAL A 49 -26.62 -10.84 -1.80
N SER A 50 -25.96 -11.12 -0.67
CA SER A 50 -26.61 -11.04 0.64
C SER A 50 -27.08 -9.61 0.97
N GLY A 51 -26.32 -8.60 0.54
CA GLY A 51 -26.72 -7.19 0.63
C GLY A 51 -28.01 -6.89 -0.13
N MET A 52 -28.16 -7.41 -1.36
CA MET A 52 -29.39 -7.25 -2.15
C MET A 52 -30.58 -7.96 -1.51
N GLU A 53 -30.41 -9.21 -1.09
CA GLU A 53 -31.48 -10.03 -0.49
C GLU A 53 -31.98 -9.42 0.83
N SER A 54 -31.06 -8.96 1.68
CA SER A 54 -31.41 -8.25 2.93
C SER A 54 -32.06 -6.89 2.69
N SER A 55 -31.68 -6.17 1.63
CA SER A 55 -32.27 -4.87 1.28
C SER A 55 -33.68 -5.00 0.69
N ALA A 56 -34.09 -6.20 0.27
CA ALA A 56 -35.37 -6.42 -0.36
C ALA A 56 -36.55 -6.08 0.55
N ASN A 57 -36.47 -6.23 1.87
CA ASN A 57 -37.48 -5.77 2.86
C ASN A 57 -38.96 -5.96 2.44
N GLY A 58 -39.30 -7.09 1.82
CA GLY A 58 -40.67 -7.37 1.35
C GLY A 58 -41.10 -6.63 0.07
N ALA A 59 -40.20 -5.92 -0.59
CA ALA A 59 -40.41 -5.33 -1.90
C ALA A 59 -40.62 -6.42 -2.96
N ARG A 60 -41.60 -6.20 -3.82
CA ARG A 60 -41.94 -7.13 -4.90
C ARG A 60 -40.88 -7.17 -6.00
N ASN A 61 -40.20 -6.04 -6.23
CA ASN A 61 -39.17 -5.88 -7.25
C ASN A 61 -37.99 -5.11 -6.66
N VAL A 62 -36.78 -5.63 -6.82
CA VAL A 62 -35.53 -4.99 -6.41
C VAL A 62 -34.63 -4.88 -7.64
N VAL A 63 -34.08 -3.69 -7.86
CA VAL A 63 -33.12 -3.43 -8.95
C VAL A 63 -31.78 -3.08 -8.32
N ALA A 64 -30.74 -3.84 -8.65
CA ALA A 64 -29.37 -3.60 -8.20
C ALA A 64 -28.48 -3.21 -9.39
N VAL A 65 -27.72 -2.14 -9.23
CA VAL A 65 -26.73 -1.68 -10.21
C VAL A 65 -25.36 -2.15 -9.73
N VAL A 66 -24.76 -3.08 -10.49
CA VAL A 66 -23.47 -3.69 -10.16
C VAL A 66 -22.54 -3.67 -11.36
N GLY A 67 -21.23 -3.75 -11.12
CA GLY A 67 -20.25 -3.88 -12.19
C GLY A 67 -20.44 -5.18 -12.96
N ALA A 68 -20.35 -5.14 -14.30
CA ALA A 68 -20.61 -6.29 -15.17
C ALA A 68 -19.78 -7.54 -14.83
N ALA A 69 -18.55 -7.34 -14.32
CA ALA A 69 -17.65 -8.41 -13.91
C ALA A 69 -18.19 -9.25 -12.72
N HIS A 70 -19.03 -8.68 -11.85
CA HIS A 70 -19.59 -9.37 -10.69
C HIS A 70 -20.85 -10.19 -11.03
N VAL A 71 -21.56 -9.84 -12.11
CA VAL A 71 -22.85 -10.46 -12.47
C VAL A 71 -22.80 -12.00 -12.55
N PRO A 72 -21.81 -12.63 -13.20
CA PRO A 72 -21.75 -14.09 -13.29
C PRO A 72 -21.55 -14.77 -11.94
N GLY A 73 -20.74 -14.20 -11.04
CA GLY A 73 -20.49 -14.75 -9.71
C GLY A 73 -21.68 -14.56 -8.77
N MET A 74 -22.28 -13.37 -8.80
CA MET A 74 -23.50 -13.09 -8.05
C MET A 74 -24.66 -14.02 -8.45
N ARG A 75 -24.84 -14.34 -9.74
CA ARG A 75 -25.85 -15.30 -10.19
C ARG A 75 -25.62 -16.71 -9.66
N ARG A 76 -24.37 -17.14 -9.47
CA ARG A 76 -24.05 -18.47 -8.92
C ARG A 76 -24.36 -18.56 -7.42
N GLN A 77 -24.25 -17.46 -6.70
CA GLN A 77 -24.45 -17.38 -5.25
C GLN A 77 -25.88 -16.98 -4.86
N PHE A 78 -26.71 -16.58 -5.82
CA PHE A 78 -28.10 -16.18 -5.60
C PHE A 78 -28.92 -17.30 -4.97
N GLY A 79 -29.69 -17.00 -3.91
CA GLY A 79 -30.49 -17.99 -3.19
C GLY A 79 -29.71 -18.91 -2.23
N GLN A 80 -28.41 -18.68 -2.03
CA GLN A 80 -27.62 -19.36 -1.00
C GLN A 80 -27.67 -18.57 0.32
N THR A 81 -27.71 -19.27 1.45
CA THR A 81 -27.60 -18.62 2.76
C THR A 81 -26.16 -18.12 2.97
N ILE A 82 -25.98 -16.79 2.91
CA ILE A 82 -24.66 -16.15 3.04
C ILE A 82 -24.60 -15.40 4.38
N ASP A 83 -23.67 -15.82 5.24
CA ASP A 83 -23.37 -15.13 6.49
C ASP A 83 -22.41 -13.94 6.23
N ARG A 84 -22.96 -12.73 6.22
CA ARG A 84 -22.19 -11.50 6.02
C ARG A 84 -21.27 -11.18 7.18
N ASP A 85 -21.59 -11.62 8.40
CA ASP A 85 -20.79 -11.30 9.58
C ASP A 85 -19.46 -12.07 9.55
N VAL A 86 -19.46 -13.28 8.98
CA VAL A 86 -18.22 -14.03 8.74
C VAL A 86 -17.37 -13.34 7.68
N LEU A 87 -17.98 -12.91 6.57
CA LEU A 87 -17.28 -12.20 5.48
C LEU A 87 -16.76 -10.81 5.88
N ALA A 88 -17.40 -10.17 6.86
CA ALA A 88 -16.99 -8.86 7.36
C ALA A 88 -15.85 -8.94 8.41
N ARG A 89 -15.52 -10.13 8.91
CA ARG A 89 -14.46 -10.31 9.90
C ARG A 89 -13.11 -10.48 9.22
N LEU A 90 -12.15 -9.65 9.61
CA LEU A 90 -10.76 -9.86 9.24
C LEU A 90 -10.18 -11.03 10.04
N PRO A 91 -9.45 -11.97 9.40
CA PRO A 91 -8.74 -13.00 10.14
C PRO A 91 -7.75 -12.35 11.12
N PRO A 92 -7.66 -12.83 12.38
CA PRO A 92 -6.74 -12.26 13.35
C PRO A 92 -5.31 -12.42 12.84
N PRO A 93 -4.42 -11.44 13.05
CA PRO A 93 -3.02 -11.57 12.68
C PRO A 93 -2.40 -12.75 13.42
N SER A 94 -1.43 -13.42 12.79
CA SER A 94 -0.74 -14.51 13.46
C SER A 94 -0.05 -14.00 14.73
N LEU A 95 -0.09 -14.80 15.81
CA LEU A 95 0.52 -14.44 17.09
C LEU A 95 2.02 -14.16 16.92
N LEU A 96 2.70 -14.98 16.11
CA LEU A 96 4.11 -14.81 15.77
C LEU A 96 4.38 -13.45 15.12
N TRP A 97 3.57 -13.04 14.14
CA TRP A 97 3.72 -11.74 13.50
C TRP A 97 3.49 -10.59 14.50
N THR A 98 2.50 -10.74 15.38
CA THR A 98 2.23 -9.76 16.44
C THR A 98 3.42 -9.62 17.40
N ILE A 99 4.03 -10.74 17.80
CA ILE A 99 5.21 -10.74 18.66
C ILE A 99 6.40 -10.09 17.95
N VAL A 100 6.76 -10.55 16.75
CA VAL A 100 7.93 -10.05 16.00
C VAL A 100 7.81 -8.54 15.76
N LYS A 101 6.62 -8.08 15.36
CA LYS A 101 6.32 -6.67 15.12
C LYS A 101 6.61 -5.77 16.33
N TRP A 102 6.39 -6.25 17.55
CA TRP A 102 6.65 -5.49 18.78
C TRP A 102 8.03 -5.77 19.39
N ALA A 103 8.52 -7.00 19.27
CA ALA A 103 9.81 -7.41 19.81
C ALA A 103 10.96 -6.67 19.14
N VAL A 104 10.92 -6.45 17.82
CA VAL A 104 12.03 -5.80 17.10
C VAL A 104 12.24 -4.34 17.56
N PRO A 105 11.22 -3.44 17.54
CA PRO A 105 11.38 -2.10 18.08
C PRO A 105 11.73 -2.09 19.57
N LEU A 106 11.11 -2.97 20.37
CA LEU A 106 11.36 -3.05 21.80
C LEU A 106 12.80 -3.46 22.11
N LEU A 107 13.35 -4.45 21.40
CA LEU A 107 14.74 -4.88 21.55
C LEU A 107 15.72 -3.80 21.13
N LEU A 108 15.43 -3.06 20.06
CA LEU A 108 16.25 -1.92 19.63
C LEU A 108 16.28 -0.83 20.70
N VAL A 109 15.11 -0.42 21.23
CA VAL A 109 15.02 0.58 22.30
C VAL A 109 15.66 0.07 23.58
N ALA A 110 15.42 -1.19 23.95
CA ALA A 110 16.02 -1.80 25.14
C ALA A 110 17.55 -1.88 25.03
N GLY A 111 18.10 -2.22 23.87
CA GLY A 111 19.54 -2.22 23.62
C GLY A 111 20.16 -0.82 23.73
N LEU A 112 19.50 0.19 23.15
CA LEU A 112 19.89 1.60 23.25
C LEU A 112 19.91 2.07 24.71
N VAL A 113 18.85 1.76 25.47
CA VAL A 113 18.72 2.13 26.89
C VAL A 113 19.73 1.38 27.75
N TRP A 114 19.89 0.07 27.54
CA TRP A 114 20.85 -0.75 28.27
C TRP A 114 22.28 -0.25 28.08
N GLY A 115 22.65 0.08 26.83
CA GLY A 115 23.95 0.69 26.51
C GLY A 115 24.20 2.00 27.24
N ALA A 116 23.19 2.86 27.38
CA ALA A 116 23.31 4.11 28.14
C ALA A 116 23.42 3.94 29.66
N PHE A 117 22.92 2.84 30.24
CA PHE A 117 23.02 2.60 31.68
C PHE A 117 24.27 1.81 32.08
N HIS A 118 24.89 1.06 31.15
CA HIS A 118 26.05 0.20 31.44
C HIS A 118 27.38 0.70 30.87
N SER A 119 27.37 1.74 30.04
CA SER A 119 28.61 2.37 29.58
C SER A 119 28.89 3.65 30.36
N GLU A 120 30.16 3.86 30.70
CA GLU A 120 30.60 5.11 31.33
C GLU A 120 30.61 6.29 30.34
N ASN A 121 30.50 6.01 29.04
CA ASN A 121 30.68 6.96 27.94
C ASN A 121 29.39 7.36 27.22
N VAL A 122 28.26 6.65 27.38
CA VAL A 122 27.01 6.95 26.67
C VAL A 122 25.99 7.59 27.62
N SER A 123 25.59 8.82 27.32
CA SER A 123 24.54 9.50 28.07
C SER A 123 23.15 9.28 27.46
N ALA A 124 22.09 9.47 28.24
CA ALA A 124 20.71 9.41 27.76
C ALA A 124 20.44 10.40 26.61
N GLN A 125 21.11 11.55 26.61
CA GLN A 125 21.05 12.51 25.51
C GLN A 125 21.62 11.95 24.20
N ASP A 126 22.61 11.06 24.26
CA ASP A 126 23.25 10.50 23.07
C ASP A 126 22.35 9.45 22.43
N VAL A 127 21.63 8.66 23.24
CA VAL A 127 20.57 7.76 22.75
C VAL A 127 19.46 8.53 22.04
N VAL A 128 18.98 9.62 22.63
CA VAL A 128 17.93 10.44 22.01
C VAL A 128 18.44 11.06 20.71
N LYS A 129 19.67 11.59 20.68
CA LYS A 129 20.28 12.13 19.45
C LYS A 129 20.46 11.06 18.38
N ALA A 130 20.94 9.87 18.76
CA ALA A 130 21.16 8.76 17.85
C ALA A 130 19.86 8.19 17.29
N LEU A 131 18.76 8.26 18.04
CA LEU A 131 17.44 7.92 17.51
C LEU A 131 16.90 9.03 16.60
N VAL A 132 16.89 10.27 17.06
CA VAL A 132 16.18 11.37 16.41
C VAL A 132 16.91 11.87 15.17
N LEU A 133 18.22 12.13 15.25
CA LEU A 133 18.94 12.79 14.15
C LEU A 133 18.99 11.92 12.89
N PRO A 134 19.46 10.67 12.93
CA PRO A 134 19.57 9.85 11.71
C PRO A 134 18.21 9.51 11.10
N THR A 135 17.19 9.24 11.92
CA THR A 135 15.82 8.96 11.42
C THR A 135 15.20 10.18 10.76
N SER A 136 15.28 11.35 11.39
CA SER A 136 14.73 12.60 10.86
C SER A 136 15.47 13.05 9.60
N ILE A 137 16.80 13.01 9.61
CA ILE A 137 17.63 13.39 8.46
C ILE A 137 17.41 12.39 7.32
N GLY A 138 17.48 11.09 7.58
CA GLY A 138 17.27 10.05 6.58
C GLY A 138 15.90 10.15 5.92
N ALA A 139 14.84 10.30 6.71
CA ALA A 139 13.48 10.48 6.20
C ALA A 139 13.35 11.79 5.40
N GLY A 140 13.85 12.92 5.92
CA GLY A 140 13.80 14.21 5.25
C GLY A 140 14.54 14.22 3.91
N VAL A 141 15.78 13.72 3.89
CA VAL A 141 16.63 13.66 2.69
C VAL A 141 16.00 12.77 1.63
N LEU A 142 15.56 11.56 1.97
CA LEU A 142 14.95 10.68 0.98
C LEU A 142 13.59 11.18 0.48
N THR A 143 12.80 11.83 1.34
CA THR A 143 11.56 12.50 0.93
C THR A 143 11.85 13.64 -0.04
N LEU A 144 12.91 14.41 0.20
CA LEU A 144 13.33 15.51 -0.67
C LEU A 144 13.86 14.98 -2.03
N LEU A 145 14.70 13.94 -2.01
CA LEU A 145 15.22 13.29 -3.20
C LEU A 145 14.11 12.65 -4.05
N ALA A 146 13.07 12.15 -3.40
CA ALA A 146 11.85 11.64 -4.03
C ALA A 146 10.96 12.74 -4.62
N GLY A 147 11.36 14.02 -4.56
CA GLY A 147 10.57 15.14 -5.08
C GLY A 147 9.35 15.49 -4.23
N GLY A 148 9.34 15.10 -2.95
CA GLY A 148 8.27 15.41 -2.01
C GLY A 148 8.12 16.92 -1.79
N ARG A 149 6.90 17.37 -1.53
CA ARG A 149 6.65 18.80 -1.28
C ARG A 149 7.24 19.23 0.08
N PRO A 150 7.55 20.53 0.28
CA PRO A 150 8.19 21.00 1.52
C PRO A 150 7.46 20.57 2.81
N LEU A 151 6.12 20.58 2.81
CA LEU A 151 5.34 20.13 3.97
C LEU A 151 5.52 18.63 4.24
N SER A 152 5.65 17.82 3.22
CA SER A 152 5.87 16.38 3.33
C SER A 152 7.26 16.08 3.88
N VAL A 153 8.27 16.87 3.49
CA VAL A 153 9.62 16.81 4.06
C VAL A 153 9.61 17.19 5.55
N LEU A 154 8.94 18.29 5.93
CA LEU A 154 8.81 18.68 7.33
C LEU A 154 8.05 17.63 8.15
N THR A 155 7.00 17.06 7.58
CA THR A 155 6.23 15.97 8.21
C THR A 155 7.11 14.74 8.39
N ALA A 156 7.92 14.36 7.40
CA ALA A 156 8.83 13.24 7.47
C ALA A 156 9.83 13.42 8.62
N ILE A 157 10.46 14.59 8.73
CA ILE A 157 11.41 14.94 9.79
C ILE A 157 10.76 14.85 11.17
N ALA A 158 9.55 15.38 11.33
CA ALA A 158 8.87 15.39 12.64
C ALA A 158 8.34 14.01 13.06
N VAL A 159 7.83 13.23 12.10
CA VAL A 159 7.16 11.94 12.37
C VAL A 159 8.16 10.78 12.48
N ALA A 160 9.29 10.84 11.78
CA ALA A 160 10.23 9.72 11.68
C ALA A 160 10.73 9.16 13.02
N PRO A 161 11.11 9.97 14.04
CA PRO A 161 11.55 9.43 15.32
C PRO A 161 10.46 8.64 16.07
N VAL A 162 9.21 9.10 15.97
CA VAL A 162 8.06 8.44 16.60
C VAL A 162 7.70 7.17 15.84
N ALA A 163 7.71 7.25 14.51
CA ALA A 163 7.47 6.12 13.61
C ALA A 163 8.50 4.99 13.76
N ALA A 164 9.76 5.34 14.05
CA ALA A 164 10.84 4.37 14.25
C ALA A 164 10.60 3.46 15.47
N ILE A 165 9.93 3.95 16.51
CA ILE A 165 9.65 3.17 17.73
C ILE A 165 8.29 2.46 17.63
N HIS A 166 7.34 3.01 16.88
CA HIS A 166 5.97 2.52 16.86
C HIS A 166 5.69 1.66 15.61
N PRO A 167 5.61 0.32 15.72
CA PRO A 167 5.56 -0.56 14.55
C PRO A 167 4.28 -0.46 13.72
N LEU A 168 3.23 0.17 14.26
CA LEU A 168 1.98 0.44 13.53
C LEU A 168 2.00 1.78 12.80
N LEU A 169 2.99 2.64 13.04
CA LEU A 169 3.05 3.97 12.45
C LEU A 169 4.31 4.07 11.59
N GLY A 170 4.15 3.93 10.29
CA GLY A 170 5.21 4.15 9.32
C GLY A 170 5.24 5.60 8.87
N THR A 171 6.42 6.19 8.78
CA THR A 171 6.62 7.57 8.27
C THR A 171 5.94 7.78 6.92
N GLY A 172 6.05 6.78 6.03
CA GLY A 172 5.40 6.80 4.72
C GLY A 172 3.88 6.90 4.74
N MET A 173 3.21 6.36 5.77
CA MET A 173 1.75 6.48 5.86
C MET A 173 1.34 7.93 6.14
N VAL A 174 2.01 8.60 7.07
CA VAL A 174 1.69 10.00 7.42
C VAL A 174 2.15 10.94 6.31
N VAL A 175 3.38 10.77 5.81
CA VAL A 175 3.93 11.57 4.70
C VAL A 175 3.12 11.38 3.42
N GLY A 176 2.69 10.16 3.12
CA GLY A 176 1.86 9.86 1.96
C GLY A 176 0.51 10.56 2.00
N VAL A 177 -0.15 10.59 3.17
CA VAL A 177 -1.40 11.34 3.35
C VAL A 177 -1.19 12.84 3.17
N VAL A 178 -0.13 13.41 3.75
CA VAL A 178 0.19 14.84 3.60
C VAL A 178 0.53 15.18 2.15
N GLU A 179 1.33 14.36 1.48
CA GLU A 179 1.69 14.55 0.07
C GLU A 179 0.45 14.43 -0.84
N ALA A 180 -0.44 13.46 -0.57
CA ALA A 180 -1.70 13.30 -1.28
C ALA A 180 -2.61 14.51 -1.11
N TRP A 181 -2.75 15.01 0.12
CA TRP A 181 -3.56 16.20 0.40
C TRP A 181 -3.05 17.43 -0.34
N ARG A 182 -1.72 17.55 -0.47
CA ARG A 182 -1.12 18.65 -1.22
C ARG A 182 -1.28 18.45 -2.72
N ARG A 183 -0.94 17.28 -3.27
CA ARG A 183 -0.98 17.02 -4.72
C ARG A 183 -2.39 16.93 -5.29
N LYS A 184 -3.37 16.51 -4.49
CA LYS A 184 -4.78 16.33 -4.88
C LYS A 184 -4.93 15.49 -6.15
N PRO A 185 -4.53 14.20 -6.11
CA PRO A 185 -4.66 13.32 -7.27
C PRO A 185 -6.14 13.21 -7.70
N THR A 186 -6.38 13.21 -9.00
CA THR A 186 -7.72 13.12 -9.60
C THR A 186 -8.05 11.70 -10.04
N VAL A 187 -9.32 11.41 -10.31
CA VAL A 187 -9.74 10.08 -10.82
C VAL A 187 -9.06 9.77 -12.15
N VAL A 188 -8.87 10.78 -13.00
CA VAL A 188 -8.16 10.64 -14.28
C VAL A 188 -6.70 10.21 -14.07
N ASP A 189 -6.05 10.66 -12.99
CA ASP A 189 -4.69 10.22 -12.66
C ASP A 189 -4.65 8.74 -12.23
N CYS A 190 -5.69 8.25 -11.57
CA CYS A 190 -5.84 6.83 -11.22
C CYS A 190 -6.13 5.97 -12.46
N GLU A 191 -6.95 6.45 -13.39
CA GLU A 191 -7.26 5.73 -14.64
C GLU A 191 -6.04 5.60 -15.55
N ARG A 192 -5.13 6.59 -15.55
CA ARG A 192 -3.88 6.56 -16.31
C ARG A 192 -2.77 5.74 -15.65
N LEU A 193 -2.96 5.33 -14.38
CA LEU A 193 -1.94 4.62 -13.61
C LEU A 193 -1.43 3.35 -14.31
N PRO A 194 -2.27 2.45 -14.88
CA PRO A 194 -1.79 1.24 -15.56
C PRO A 194 -0.88 1.52 -16.75
N ASP A 195 -1.13 2.60 -17.48
CA ASP A 195 -0.30 3.02 -18.61
C ASP A 195 0.99 3.68 -18.12
N ASP A 196 0.89 4.56 -17.12
CA ASP A 196 2.02 5.34 -16.60
C ASP A 196 3.06 4.48 -15.87
N VAL A 197 2.66 3.37 -15.23
CA VAL A 197 3.60 2.46 -14.54
C VAL A 197 4.50 1.66 -15.48
N THR A 198 4.18 1.59 -16.78
CA THR A 198 5.00 0.87 -17.77
C THR A 198 6.30 1.58 -18.11
N THR A 199 6.43 2.87 -17.78
CA THR A 199 7.64 3.66 -18.05
C THR A 199 8.12 4.37 -16.80
N LEU A 200 9.45 4.43 -16.60
CA LEU A 200 10.04 5.15 -15.45
C LEU A 200 9.62 6.62 -15.40
N ARG A 201 9.48 7.26 -16.56
CA ARG A 201 9.07 8.66 -16.67
C ARG A 201 7.58 8.85 -16.35
N GLY A 202 6.72 7.93 -16.77
CA GLY A 202 5.29 7.92 -16.43
C GLY A 202 5.09 7.71 -14.93
N PHE A 203 5.79 6.71 -14.36
CA PHE A 203 5.76 6.42 -12.94
C PHE A 203 6.19 7.60 -12.07
N TRP A 204 7.21 8.36 -12.51
CA TRP A 204 7.62 9.58 -11.79
C TRP A 204 6.64 10.75 -11.99
N ARG A 205 5.98 10.85 -13.14
CA ARG A 205 5.15 12.02 -13.47
C ARG A 205 3.71 11.91 -12.98
N ASN A 206 3.17 10.69 -12.87
CA ASN A 206 1.82 10.46 -12.40
C ASN A 206 1.70 10.83 -10.91
N PRO A 207 0.72 11.67 -10.51
CA PRO A 207 0.55 12.10 -9.12
C PRO A 207 0.39 10.95 -8.12
N VAL A 208 -0.33 9.89 -8.49
CA VAL A 208 -0.64 8.75 -7.60
C VAL A 208 0.62 7.94 -7.29
N SER A 209 1.35 7.53 -8.33
CA SER A 209 2.61 6.81 -8.16
C SER A 209 3.69 7.66 -7.50
N HIS A 210 3.75 8.95 -7.80
CA HIS A 210 4.71 9.84 -7.17
C HIS A 210 4.43 10.04 -5.66
N ILE A 211 3.15 10.10 -5.23
CA ILE A 211 2.81 10.09 -3.79
C ILE A 211 3.32 8.81 -3.13
N LEU A 212 3.08 7.66 -3.76
CA LEU A 212 3.54 6.37 -3.26
C LEU A 212 5.07 6.31 -3.17
N LEU A 213 5.78 6.83 -4.17
CA LEU A 213 7.23 6.90 -4.19
C LEU A 213 7.76 7.78 -3.04
N VAL A 214 7.17 8.95 -2.80
CA VAL A 214 7.54 9.83 -1.67
C VAL A 214 7.28 9.15 -0.33
N ALA A 215 6.13 8.48 -0.18
CA ALA A 215 5.78 7.73 1.02
C ALA A 215 6.80 6.61 1.30
N ILE A 216 7.09 5.77 0.31
CA ILE A 216 8.06 4.67 0.44
C ILE A 216 9.45 5.22 0.76
N ALA A 217 9.91 6.25 0.05
CA ALA A 217 11.22 6.87 0.27
C ALA A 217 11.38 7.40 1.70
N SER A 218 10.35 8.06 2.25
CA SER A 218 10.37 8.54 3.63
C SER A 218 10.46 7.39 4.67
N GLY A 219 9.78 6.27 4.39
CA GLY A 219 9.83 5.06 5.22
C GLY A 219 11.19 4.40 5.18
N ILE A 220 11.77 4.23 3.99
CA ILE A 220 13.14 3.72 3.81
C ILE A 220 14.14 4.61 4.54
N GLY A 221 14.02 5.93 4.43
CA GLY A 221 14.91 6.86 5.12
C GLY A 221 14.81 6.79 6.64
N THR A 222 13.61 6.57 7.17
CA THR A 222 13.43 6.33 8.61
C THR A 222 14.10 5.02 9.03
N ALA A 223 13.91 3.94 8.27
CA ALA A 223 14.50 2.65 8.56
C ALA A 223 16.04 2.68 8.51
N LEU A 224 16.62 3.30 7.48
CA LEU A 224 18.06 3.51 7.37
C LEU A 224 18.60 4.35 8.53
N GLY A 225 17.89 5.42 8.88
CA GLY A 225 18.21 6.24 10.04
C GLY A 225 18.23 5.44 11.35
N MET A 226 17.26 4.54 11.56
CA MET A 226 17.22 3.69 12.75
C MET A 226 18.47 2.80 12.85
N TRP A 227 18.89 2.17 11.74
CA TRP A 227 20.10 1.35 11.71
C TRP A 227 21.38 2.16 11.91
N LEU A 228 21.47 3.35 11.31
CA LEU A 228 22.60 4.26 11.50
C LEU A 228 22.68 4.77 12.95
N GLY A 229 21.54 5.06 13.58
CA GLY A 229 21.45 5.44 14.99
C GLY A 229 21.92 4.33 15.92
N ALA A 230 21.47 3.10 15.68
CA ALA A 230 21.93 1.94 16.43
C ALA A 230 23.44 1.72 16.26
N ALA A 231 23.97 1.78 15.04
CA ALA A 231 25.40 1.65 14.77
C ALA A 231 26.22 2.76 15.46
N TRP A 232 25.73 4.00 15.43
CA TRP A 232 26.38 5.12 16.11
C TRP A 232 26.49 4.89 17.62
N ILE A 233 25.44 4.38 18.27
CA ILE A 233 25.52 4.05 19.69
C ILE A 233 26.53 2.93 19.95
N VAL A 234 26.57 1.90 19.10
CA VAL A 234 27.58 0.84 19.21
C VAL A 234 29.00 1.39 19.11
N THR A 235 29.25 2.44 18.33
CA THR A 235 30.58 3.08 18.28
C THR A 235 30.93 3.93 19.49
N LEU A 236 29.95 4.27 20.33
CA LEU A 236 30.14 5.07 21.55
C LEU A 236 30.25 4.20 22.82
N LEU A 237 29.92 2.92 22.73
CA LEU A 237 30.11 1.90 23.77
C LEU A 237 31.58 1.45 23.81
#